data_AF-A0A7S7QPK0-F1
#
_entry.id   AF-A0A7S7QPK0-F1
#
_cell.length_a   1.000
_cell.length_b   1.000
_cell.length_c   1.000
_cell.angle_alpha   90.00
_cell.angle_beta   90.00
_cell.angle_gamma   90.00
#
_symmetry.space_group_name_H-M   'P 1'
#
loop_
_entity.id
_entity.type
_entity.pdbx_description
1 polymer ?
#
loop_
_entity_poly.entity_id
_entity_poly.type
_entity_poly.pdbx_seq_one_letter_code
_entity_poly.pdbx_strand_id
1 'polypeptide(L)'
;MIVSKLVLPEEVHSLREFRQRELPGFATVNIALQAFEFKALFPWHLSVLIRYVDCIEHRLPSDDEQKLLYSFEGRLDPLIKANNNALFLARVTHDCFREIIWRVRDPDAVDAVLRQILSNKDYRREFDYRIDDDPKWEKAAWHLGSRPTAH
;
A
#
# COMPACT_ATOMS: atom_id res chain seq x y z
N MET A 1 -14.83 -15.78 28.69
CA MET A 1 -14.81 -15.29 27.29
C MET A 1 -13.35 -15.27 26.88
N ILE A 2 -12.89 -16.22 26.04
CA ILE A 2 -11.48 -16.28 25.65
C ILE A 2 -11.28 -15.17 24.61
N VAL A 3 -10.59 -14.09 25.00
CA VAL A 3 -10.15 -13.07 24.06
C VAL A 3 -8.98 -13.68 23.31
N SER A 4 -9.24 -14.28 22.15
CA SER A 4 -8.19 -14.70 21.22
C SER A 4 -7.38 -13.46 20.85
N LYS A 5 -6.13 -13.37 21.30
CA LYS A 5 -5.23 -12.29 20.91
C LYS A 5 -5.06 -12.36 19.39
N LEU A 6 -5.52 -11.35 18.66
CA LEU A 6 -5.31 -11.27 17.22
C LEU A 6 -3.80 -11.24 16.95
N VAL A 7 -3.30 -12.25 16.25
CA VAL A 7 -1.91 -12.30 15.77
C VAL A 7 -1.92 -11.88 14.31
N LEU A 8 -1.21 -10.79 14.00
CA LEU A 8 -1.03 -10.38 12.61
C LEU A 8 0.00 -11.30 11.94
N PRO A 9 -0.21 -11.69 10.67
CA PRO A 9 0.75 -12.53 9.96
C PRO A 9 2.05 -11.78 9.74
N GLU A 10 3.17 -12.50 9.82
CA GLU A 10 4.44 -11.99 9.31
C GLU A 10 4.33 -11.77 7.79
N GLU A 11 4.94 -10.69 7.31
CA GLU A 11 4.83 -10.35 5.90
C GLU A 11 5.69 -11.26 5.05
N VAL A 12 5.08 -11.83 4.01
CA VAL A 12 5.79 -12.62 3.00
C VAL A 12 5.60 -11.90 1.68
N HIS A 13 6.68 -11.42 1.09
CA HIS A 13 6.61 -10.59 -0.11
C HIS A 13 6.86 -11.40 -1.38
N SER A 14 6.08 -11.12 -2.42
CA SER A 14 6.27 -11.67 -3.77
C SER A 14 6.33 -10.53 -4.78
N LEU A 15 7.28 -10.60 -5.71
CA LEU A 15 7.38 -9.67 -6.83
C LEU A 15 6.54 -10.18 -8.00
N ARG A 16 5.73 -9.29 -8.59
CA ARG A 16 4.95 -9.54 -9.80
C ARG A 16 5.28 -8.49 -10.84
N GLU A 17 5.66 -8.95 -12.02
CA GLU A 17 5.83 -8.10 -13.19
C GLU A 17 4.51 -8.03 -13.95
N PHE A 18 4.19 -6.85 -14.49
CA PHE A 18 3.03 -6.67 -15.34
C PHE A 18 3.33 -5.66 -16.44
N ARG A 19 2.44 -5.60 -17.45
CA ARG A 19 2.44 -4.53 -18.45
C ARG A 19 1.08 -3.85 -18.49
N GLN A 20 1.09 -2.54 -18.57
CA GLN A 20 -0.11 -1.72 -18.75
C GLN A 20 0.24 -0.52 -19.63
N ARG A 21 -0.59 -0.26 -20.66
CA ARG A 21 -0.34 0.78 -21.68
C ARG A 21 1.06 0.64 -22.31
N GLU A 22 1.44 -0.58 -22.67
CA GLU A 22 2.76 -0.95 -23.22
C GLU A 22 3.98 -0.75 -22.29
N LEU A 23 3.79 -0.12 -21.12
CA LEU A 23 4.84 0.12 -20.14
C LEU A 23 4.93 -1.03 -19.12
N PRO A 24 6.15 -1.44 -18.73
CA PRO A 24 6.36 -2.40 -17.66
C PRO A 24 6.05 -1.79 -16.30
N GLY A 25 5.60 -2.63 -15.38
CA GLY A 25 5.38 -2.26 -13.98
C GLY A 25 5.72 -3.42 -13.05
N PHE A 26 5.97 -3.07 -11.79
CA PHE A 26 6.35 -4.02 -10.75
C PHE A 26 5.44 -3.86 -9.54
N ALA A 27 4.92 -4.96 -9.03
CA ALA A 27 4.16 -5.01 -7.80
C ALA A 27 4.85 -5.93 -6.78
N THR A 28 5.25 -5.38 -5.64
CA THR A 28 5.59 -6.17 -4.46
C THR A 28 4.30 -6.39 -3.67
N VAL A 29 3.90 -7.64 -3.45
CA VAL A 29 2.65 -7.98 -2.76
C VAL A 29 2.94 -8.80 -1.51
N ASN A 30 2.29 -8.46 -0.41
CA ASN A 30 2.28 -9.28 0.81
C ASN A 30 1.34 -10.49 0.63
N ILE A 31 1.89 -11.61 0.21
CA ILE A 31 1.12 -12.84 -0.09
C ILE A 31 0.63 -13.54 1.19
N ALA A 32 1.18 -13.23 2.36
CA ALA A 32 0.67 -13.76 3.63
C ALA A 32 -0.81 -13.38 3.87
N LEU A 33 -1.27 -12.28 3.26
CA LEU A 33 -2.65 -11.82 3.37
C LEU A 33 -3.66 -12.66 2.57
N GLN A 34 -3.21 -13.57 1.69
CA GLN A 34 -4.11 -14.49 0.98
C GLN A 34 -4.83 -15.43 1.95
N ALA A 35 -4.11 -15.93 2.95
CA ALA A 35 -4.61 -16.84 3.97
C ALA A 35 -5.13 -16.10 5.23
N PHE A 36 -5.12 -14.77 5.24
CA PHE A 36 -5.56 -14.00 6.39
C PHE A 36 -7.09 -14.00 6.50
N GLU A 37 -7.61 -14.58 7.58
CA GLU A 37 -9.05 -14.82 7.77
C GLU A 37 -9.79 -13.60 8.35
N PHE A 38 -9.11 -12.73 9.10
CA PHE A 38 -9.73 -11.63 9.84
C PHE A 38 -9.85 -10.33 9.02
N LYS A 39 -10.17 -10.44 7.72
CA LYS A 39 -10.24 -9.30 6.77
C LYS A 39 -11.20 -8.20 7.24
N ALA A 40 -12.33 -8.59 7.84
CA ALA A 40 -13.34 -7.67 8.36
C ALA A 40 -12.81 -6.74 9.48
N LEU A 41 -11.68 -7.08 10.12
CA LEU A 41 -11.04 -6.21 11.11
C LEU A 41 -10.21 -5.09 10.48
N PHE A 42 -9.96 -5.15 9.17
CA PHE A 42 -9.24 -4.14 8.40
C PHE A 42 -10.07 -3.72 7.17
N PRO A 43 -11.26 -3.14 7.40
CA PRO A 43 -12.23 -2.93 6.34
C PRO A 43 -11.84 -1.79 5.40
N TRP A 44 -10.88 -0.95 5.76
CA TRP A 44 -10.51 0.20 4.96
C TRP A 44 -9.35 -0.11 4.01
N HIS A 45 -9.41 0.45 2.81
CA HIS A 45 -8.37 0.43 1.80
C HIS A 45 -7.68 1.79 1.78
N LEU A 46 -6.45 1.85 2.27
CA LEU A 46 -5.59 3.03 2.13
C LEU A 46 -4.71 2.85 0.90
N SER A 47 -4.74 3.82 -0.01
CA SER A 47 -3.81 3.96 -1.13
C SER A 47 -3.10 5.31 -1.02
N VAL A 48 -1.77 5.28 -1.06
CA VAL A 48 -0.91 6.47 -1.10
C VAL A 48 -0.20 6.47 -2.45
N LEU A 49 -0.49 7.47 -3.27
CA LEU A 49 0.03 7.61 -4.62
C LEU A 49 1.08 8.71 -4.67
N ILE A 50 2.32 8.33 -4.98
CA ILE A 50 3.47 9.21 -5.07
C ILE A 50 3.82 9.38 -6.55
N ARG A 51 3.87 10.62 -7.02
CA ARG A 51 4.43 10.94 -8.34
C ARG A 51 5.92 11.21 -8.18
N TYR A 52 6.76 10.42 -8.83
CA TYR A 52 8.18 10.71 -8.93
C TYR A 52 8.51 11.46 -10.22
N VAL A 53 9.59 12.23 -10.20
CA VAL A 53 9.97 13.14 -11.29
C VAL A 53 11.16 12.65 -12.10
N ASP A 54 12.07 11.90 -11.49
CA ASP A 54 13.25 11.36 -12.15
C ASP A 54 12.93 9.96 -12.70
N CYS A 55 12.36 9.95 -13.90
CA CYS A 55 12.03 8.75 -14.63
C CYS A 55 13.10 8.43 -15.68
N ILE A 56 13.56 7.18 -15.70
CA ILE A 56 14.49 6.65 -16.70
C ILE A 56 13.71 5.91 -17.80
N GLU A 57 14.40 5.04 -18.55
CA GLU A 57 13.79 4.20 -19.57
C GLU A 57 12.53 3.49 -19.04
N HIS A 58 11.51 3.41 -19.89
CA HIS A 58 10.21 2.82 -19.57
C HIS A 58 9.45 3.47 -18.40
N ARG A 59 9.81 4.71 -18.03
CA ARG A 59 9.12 5.49 -16.99
C ARG A 59 9.19 4.87 -15.61
N LEU A 60 10.25 4.11 -15.36
CA LEU A 60 10.62 3.58 -14.05
C LEU A 60 11.49 4.61 -13.31
N PRO A 61 11.58 4.57 -11.97
CA PRO A 61 12.42 5.49 -11.22
C PRO A 61 13.90 5.18 -11.47
N SER A 62 14.74 6.23 -11.46
CA SER A 62 16.19 6.04 -11.35
C SER A 62 16.58 5.39 -10.02
N ASP A 63 17.83 4.95 -9.88
CA ASP A 63 18.31 4.38 -8.61
C ASP A 63 18.24 5.37 -7.44
N ASP A 64 18.54 6.65 -7.69
CA ASP A 64 18.49 7.69 -6.66
C ASP A 64 17.04 8.05 -6.30
N GLU A 65 16.15 8.09 -7.29
CA GLU A 65 14.72 8.24 -7.07
C GLU A 65 14.16 7.06 -6.28
N GLN A 66 14.61 5.84 -6.58
CA GLN A 66 14.19 4.63 -5.89
C GLN A 66 14.57 4.66 -4.40
N LYS A 67 15.78 5.14 -4.07
CA LYS A 67 16.22 5.34 -2.67
C LYS A 67 15.33 6.34 -1.93
N LEU A 68 14.95 7.44 -2.57
CA LEU A 68 14.04 8.45 -1.98
C LEU A 68 12.66 7.84 -1.70
N LEU A 69 12.11 7.09 -2.66
CA LEU A 69 10.83 6.43 -2.50
C LEU A 69 10.86 5.39 -1.37
N TYR A 70 11.92 4.57 -1.27
CA TYR A 70 12.06 3.62 -0.16
C TYR A 70 12.25 4.30 1.19
N SER A 71 13.00 5.40 1.25
CA SER A 71 13.15 6.17 2.49
C SER A 71 11.81 6.73 2.96
N PHE A 72 10.97 7.23 2.04
CA PHE A 72 9.64 7.72 2.37
C PHE A 72 8.70 6.58 2.82
N GLU A 73 8.67 5.47 2.11
CA GLU A 73 7.91 4.27 2.50
C GLU A 73 8.33 3.75 3.89
N GLY A 74 9.63 3.64 4.16
CA GLY A 74 10.16 3.18 5.45
C GLY A 74 9.83 4.10 6.62
N ARG A 75 9.59 5.40 6.35
CA ARG A 75 9.06 6.34 7.36
C ARG A 75 7.56 6.18 7.57
N LEU A 76 6.81 5.98 6.49
CA LEU A 76 5.36 5.93 6.51
C LEU A 76 4.83 4.62 7.11
N ASP A 77 5.42 3.49 6.71
CA ASP A 77 4.97 2.15 7.10
C ASP A 77 4.81 1.95 8.63
N PRO A 78 5.79 2.27 9.49
CA PRO A 78 5.63 2.11 10.94
C PRO A 78 4.58 3.06 11.54
N LEU A 79 4.37 4.26 10.96
CA LEU A 79 3.35 5.20 11.43
C LEU A 79 1.95 4.70 11.08
N ILE A 80 1.77 4.18 9.87
CA ILE A 80 0.49 3.63 9.39
C ILE A 80 0.13 2.34 10.14
N LYS A 81 1.12 1.50 10.44
CA LYS A 81 0.95 0.24 11.17
C LYS A 81 0.91 0.39 12.70
N ALA A 82 1.13 1.60 13.22
CA ALA A 82 1.15 1.86 14.66
C ALA A 82 -0.08 1.24 15.36
N ASN A 83 0.12 0.65 16.53
CA ASN A 83 -0.95 -0.02 17.29
C ASN A 83 -1.68 -1.14 16.52
N ASN A 84 -0.98 -1.85 15.61
CA ASN A 84 -1.57 -2.92 14.78
C ASN A 84 -2.74 -2.42 13.91
N ASN A 85 -2.67 -1.16 13.49
CA ASN A 85 -3.76 -0.51 12.77
C ASN A 85 -3.83 -0.91 11.30
N ALA A 86 -2.72 -1.34 10.71
CA ALA A 86 -2.66 -1.61 9.28
C ALA A 86 -1.87 -2.87 8.94
N LEU A 87 -2.17 -3.42 7.76
CA LEU A 87 -1.44 -4.50 7.11
C LEU A 87 -0.94 -3.98 5.77
N PHE A 88 0.36 -4.07 5.50
CA PHE A 88 0.88 -3.76 4.17
C PHE A 88 0.33 -4.78 3.16
N LEU A 89 -0.32 -4.29 2.11
CA LEU A 89 -0.89 -5.12 1.06
C LEU A 89 0.04 -5.20 -0.14
N ALA A 90 0.40 -4.04 -0.70
CA ALA A 90 1.20 -3.99 -1.90
C ALA A 90 1.89 -2.65 -2.09
N ARG A 91 2.95 -2.69 -2.88
CA ARG A 91 3.60 -1.54 -3.48
C ARG A 91 3.66 -1.76 -4.99
N VAL A 92 3.13 -0.81 -5.75
CA VAL A 92 3.08 -0.86 -7.21
C VAL A 92 3.90 0.29 -7.78
N THR A 93 4.77 0.02 -8.74
CA THR A 93 5.56 1.02 -9.45
C THR A 93 5.31 0.92 -10.94
N HIS A 94 4.79 1.99 -11.54
CA HIS A 94 4.42 2.04 -12.95
C HIS A 94 4.26 3.49 -13.41
N ASP A 95 4.70 3.79 -14.64
CA ASP A 95 4.36 5.03 -15.37
C ASP A 95 4.68 6.36 -14.65
N CYS A 96 5.83 6.47 -13.98
CA CYS A 96 6.21 7.61 -13.12
C CYS A 96 5.44 7.74 -11.78
N PHE A 97 4.76 6.66 -11.36
CA PHE A 97 4.06 6.61 -10.07
C PHE A 97 4.49 5.41 -9.22
N ARG A 98 4.45 5.63 -7.91
CA ARG A 98 4.49 4.58 -6.90
C ARG A 98 3.25 4.66 -6.03
N GLU A 99 2.49 3.58 -6.02
CA GLU A 99 1.36 3.41 -5.11
C GLU A 99 1.78 2.47 -3.97
N ILE A 100 1.45 2.84 -2.73
CA ILE A 100 1.64 2.00 -1.55
C ILE A 100 0.30 1.80 -0.88
N ILE A 101 -0.04 0.55 -0.61
CA ILE A 101 -1.41 0.15 -0.27
C ILE A 101 -1.39 -0.62 1.05
N TRP A 102 -2.28 -0.22 1.96
CA TRP A 102 -2.51 -0.93 3.22
C TRP A 102 -3.99 -1.28 3.40
N ARG A 103 -4.23 -2.35 4.15
CA ARG A 103 -5.54 -2.65 4.74
C ARG A 103 -5.57 -2.09 6.15
N VAL A 104 -6.57 -1.27 6.46
CA VAL A 104 -6.58 -0.42 7.67
C VAL A 104 -7.81 -0.73 8.54
N ARG A 105 -7.59 -0.74 9.86
CA ARG A 105 -8.62 -0.92 10.90
C ARG A 105 -9.31 0.40 11.24
N ASP A 106 -8.52 1.41 11.61
CA ASP A 106 -8.95 2.76 12.00
C ASP A 106 -8.51 3.76 10.91
N PRO A 107 -9.44 4.25 10.07
CA PRO A 107 -9.14 5.16 8.98
C PRO A 107 -8.81 6.57 9.49
N ASP A 108 -9.39 7.01 10.61
CA ASP A 108 -9.18 8.35 11.15
C ASP A 108 -7.76 8.49 11.69
N ALA A 109 -7.23 7.43 12.29
CA ALA A 109 -5.84 7.38 12.75
C ALA A 109 -4.84 7.55 11.59
N VAL A 110 -5.04 6.88 10.46
CA VAL A 110 -4.14 7.03 9.29
C VAL A 110 -4.35 8.36 8.56
N ASP A 111 -5.59 8.86 8.49
CA ASP A 111 -5.90 10.17 7.91
C ASP A 111 -5.19 11.29 8.68
N ALA A 112 -5.23 11.25 10.02
CA ALA A 112 -4.55 12.22 10.87
C ALA A 112 -3.03 12.24 10.61
N VAL A 113 -2.39 11.06 10.52
CA VAL A 113 -0.96 10.93 10.19
C VAL A 113 -0.64 11.56 8.83
N LEU A 114 -1.39 11.20 7.79
CA LEU A 114 -1.14 11.66 6.42
C LEU A 114 -1.37 13.17 6.28
N ARG A 115 -2.45 13.70 6.88
CA ARG A 115 -2.70 15.15 6.94
C ARG A 115 -1.60 15.91 7.65
N GLN A 116 -1.06 15.38 8.74
CA GLN A 116 0.04 16.01 9.45
C GLN A 116 1.30 16.09 8.59
N ILE A 117 1.65 15.01 7.88
CA ILE A 117 2.78 14.99 6.94
C ILE A 117 2.58 16.04 5.83
N LEU A 118 1.38 16.10 5.25
CA LEU A 118 1.05 17.06 4.20
C LEU A 118 1.11 18.51 4.68
N SER A 119 0.51 18.79 5.84
CA SER A 119 0.47 20.12 6.45
C SER A 119 1.88 20.62 6.79
N ASN A 120 2.74 19.73 7.29
CA ASN A 120 4.12 20.06 7.65
C ASN A 120 5.06 20.08 6.44
N LYS A 121 4.58 19.70 5.25
CA LYS A 121 5.39 19.48 4.03
C LYS A 121 6.59 18.56 4.28
N ASP A 122 6.39 17.55 5.13
CA ASP A 122 7.45 16.61 5.52
C ASP A 122 7.57 15.46 4.51
N TYR A 123 7.78 15.82 3.25
CA TYR A 123 7.93 14.89 2.15
C TYR A 123 8.91 15.43 1.10
N ARG A 124 9.63 14.54 0.43
CA ARG A 124 10.52 14.88 -0.69
C ARG A 124 9.80 14.83 -2.04
N ARG A 125 8.68 14.12 -2.11
CA ARG A 125 7.82 13.98 -3.28
C ARG A 125 6.39 14.22 -2.83
N GLU A 126 5.67 15.01 -3.63
CA GLU A 126 4.24 15.18 -3.43
C GLU A 126 3.54 13.83 -3.56
N PHE A 127 2.53 13.64 -2.74
CA PHE A 127 1.69 12.46 -2.77
C PHE A 127 0.25 12.86 -2.53
N ASP A 128 -0.64 12.08 -3.13
CA ASP A 128 -2.06 12.07 -2.81
C ASP A 128 -2.38 10.77 -2.08
N TYR A 129 -3.50 10.74 -1.36
CA TYR A 129 -3.98 9.51 -0.75
C TYR A 129 -5.49 9.39 -0.81
N ARG A 130 -5.97 8.16 -0.77
CA ARG A 130 -7.39 7.82 -0.71
C ARG A 130 -7.61 6.74 0.34
N ILE A 131 -8.66 6.92 1.14
CA ILE A 131 -9.13 5.93 2.11
C ILE A 131 -10.55 5.56 1.69
N ASP A 132 -10.75 4.32 1.29
CA ASP A 132 -12.06 3.80 0.86
C ASP A 132 -12.57 2.75 1.84
N ASP A 133 -13.86 2.76 2.13
CA ASP A 133 -14.51 1.62 2.80
C ASP A 133 -14.55 0.43 1.82
N ASP A 134 -13.95 -0.69 2.22
CA ASP A 134 -13.82 -1.90 1.41
C ASP A 134 -13.81 -3.15 2.31
N PRO A 135 -14.89 -3.41 3.07
CA PRO A 135 -14.91 -4.44 4.12
C PRO A 135 -14.74 -5.86 3.57
N LYS A 136 -15.02 -6.05 2.27
CA LYS A 136 -14.88 -7.32 1.56
C LYS A 136 -13.52 -7.48 0.85
N TRP A 137 -12.67 -6.46 0.90
CA TRP A 137 -11.37 -6.43 0.24
C TRP A 137 -11.45 -6.60 -1.29
N GLU A 138 -12.50 -6.07 -1.93
CA GLU A 138 -12.68 -6.14 -3.37
C GLU A 138 -11.53 -5.45 -4.11
N LYS A 139 -10.99 -4.35 -3.57
CA LYS A 139 -9.85 -3.64 -4.15
C LYS A 139 -8.52 -4.40 -4.00
N ALA A 140 -8.47 -5.40 -3.11
CA ALA A 140 -7.28 -6.24 -2.94
C ALA A 140 -7.25 -7.43 -3.91
N ALA A 141 -8.33 -7.70 -4.66
CA ALA A 141 -8.49 -8.91 -5.47
C ALA A 141 -7.34 -9.12 -6.48
N TRP A 142 -6.99 -8.08 -7.25
CA TRP A 142 -5.90 -8.12 -8.22
C TRP A 142 -4.55 -8.49 -7.55
N HIS A 143 -4.27 -7.88 -6.40
CA HIS A 143 -3.05 -8.11 -5.63
C HIS A 143 -3.00 -9.55 -5.08
N LEU A 144 -4.09 -10.03 -4.50
CA LEU A 144 -4.14 -11.33 -3.86
C LEU A 144 -4.42 -12.49 -4.83
N GLY A 145 -4.58 -12.22 -6.13
CA GLY A 145 -4.88 -13.24 -7.14
C GLY A 145 -6.29 -13.82 -7.02
N SER A 146 -7.18 -13.13 -6.30
CA SER A 146 -8.62 -13.43 -6.27
C SER A 146 -9.22 -12.87 -7.55
N ARG A 147 -9.86 -13.68 -8.40
CA ARG A 147 -10.65 -13.12 -9.51
C ARG A 147 -11.78 -12.28 -8.90
N PRO A 148 -12.04 -11.05 -9.37
CA PRO A 148 -13.25 -10.34 -8.99
C PRO A 148 -14.45 -11.22 -9.37
N THR A 149 -15.34 -11.51 -8.43
CA THR A 149 -16.65 -12.07 -8.77
C THR A 149 -17.37 -11.05 -9.63
N ALA A 150 -17.54 -11.36 -10.91
CA ALA A 150 -18.39 -10.56 -11.79
C ALA A 150 -19.82 -10.55 -11.20
N HIS A 151 -20.36 -9.35 -10.99
CA HIS A 151 -21.80 -9.13 -10.83
C HIS A 151 -22.36 -8.64 -12.15
#